data_AF-A0A0L6ZB00-F1
#
_entry.id   AF-A0A0L6ZB00-F1
#
_cell.length_a   1.000
_cell.length_b   1.000
_cell.length_c   1.000
_cell.angle_alpha   90.00
_cell.angle_beta   90.00
_cell.angle_gamma   90.00
#
_symmetry.space_group_name_H-M   'P 1'
#
loop_
_entity.id
_entity.type
_entity.pdbx_description
1 polymer ?
#
loop_
_entity_poly.entity_id
_entity_poly.type
_entity_poly.pdbx_seq_one_letter_code
_entity_poly.pdbx_strand_id
1 'polypeptide(L)'
;MIEDILKTEYSLKFDDLRKNRMITSYYKYGPIKNNYGEKLINAIENLEIRLKKYKDTGNTEYLLDVANFAMIEFMYPQHKDSFFKATDSEDKLEGMTIKELENL
;
A
#
# COMPACT_ATOMS: atom_id res chain seq x y z
N MET A 1 24.86 -2.98 -9.06
CA MET A 1 24.31 -3.92 -8.05
C MET A 1 22.99 -3.42 -7.48
N ILE A 2 22.94 -2.37 -6.64
CA ILE A 2 21.65 -1.85 -6.11
C ILE A 2 20.74 -1.34 -7.23
N GLU A 3 21.29 -0.56 -8.15
CA GLU A 3 20.54 -0.04 -9.30
C GLU A 3 19.99 -1.15 -10.21
N ASP A 4 20.70 -2.28 -10.31
CA ASP A 4 20.25 -3.41 -11.13
C ASP A 4 19.11 -4.18 -10.46
N ILE A 5 19.15 -4.30 -9.12
CA ILE A 5 18.05 -4.86 -8.33
C ILE A 5 16.80 -4.00 -8.50
N LEU A 6 16.92 -2.67 -8.39
CA LEU A 6 15.76 -1.78 -8.49
C LEU A 6 15.08 -1.81 -9.87
N LYS A 7 15.80 -2.19 -10.94
CA LYS A 7 15.20 -2.34 -12.28
C LYS A 7 14.19 -3.48 -12.35
N THR A 8 14.34 -4.52 -11.51
CA THR A 8 13.42 -5.67 -11.49
C THR A 8 12.48 -5.63 -10.29
N GLU A 9 12.96 -5.19 -9.14
CA GLU A 9 12.22 -5.24 -7.87
C GLU A 9 11.37 -3.99 -7.60
N TYR A 10 11.54 -2.90 -8.36
CA TYR A 10 10.80 -1.66 -8.15
C TYR A 10 10.06 -1.18 -9.40
N SER A 11 8.79 -0.82 -9.24
CA SER A 11 7.95 -0.33 -10.33
C SER A 11 7.74 1.19 -10.23
N LEU A 12 8.53 1.95 -10.98
CA LEU A 12 8.32 3.40 -11.12
C LEU A 12 6.93 3.73 -11.69
N LYS A 13 6.44 2.90 -12.61
CA LYS A 13 5.09 3.03 -13.18
C LYS A 13 4.01 2.95 -12.10
N PHE A 14 4.14 2.03 -11.14
CA PHE A 14 3.19 1.91 -10.02
C PHE A 14 3.16 3.20 -9.20
N ASP A 15 4.33 3.75 -8.91
CA ASP A 15 4.49 5.00 -8.16
C ASP A 15 3.88 6.21 -8.86
N ASP A 16 4.12 6.36 -10.15
CA ASP A 16 3.58 7.49 -10.90
C ASP A 16 2.06 7.42 -10.99
N LEU A 17 1.52 6.22 -11.23
CA LEU A 17 0.07 6.02 -11.29
C LEU A 17 -0.60 6.27 -9.93
N ARG A 18 -0.03 5.80 -8.81
CA ARG A 18 -0.63 6.04 -7.49
C ARG A 18 -0.55 7.51 -7.07
N LYS A 19 0.52 8.24 -7.44
CA LYS A 19 0.64 9.69 -7.22
C LYS A 19 -0.43 10.47 -7.97
N ASN A 20 -0.66 10.16 -9.25
CA ASN A 20 -1.70 10.81 -10.06
C ASN A 20 -3.10 10.67 -9.44
N ARG A 21 -3.35 9.54 -8.78
CA ARG A 21 -4.62 9.26 -8.08
C ARG A 21 -4.77 10.04 -6.80
N MET A 22 -3.68 10.29 -6.08
CA MET A 22 -3.69 11.19 -4.92
C MET A 22 -3.98 12.64 -5.33
N ILE A 23 -3.40 13.11 -6.44
CA ILE A 23 -3.71 14.44 -7.00
C ILE A 23 -5.19 14.52 -7.37
N THR A 24 -5.71 13.54 -8.10
CA THR A 24 -7.14 13.49 -8.46
C THR A 24 -8.03 13.47 -7.21
N SER A 25 -7.66 12.69 -6.20
CA SER A 25 -8.40 12.59 -4.94
C SER A 25 -8.43 13.90 -4.17
N TYR A 26 -7.34 14.69 -4.19
CA TYR A 26 -7.30 16.01 -3.58
C TYR A 26 -8.37 16.94 -4.18
N TYR A 27 -8.47 17.00 -5.51
CA TYR A 27 -9.49 17.84 -6.16
C TYR A 27 -10.91 17.30 -5.98
N LYS A 28 -11.07 15.99 -5.86
CA LYS A 28 -12.39 15.34 -5.73
C LYS A 28 -12.96 15.37 -4.32
N TYR A 29 -12.11 15.18 -3.31
CA TYR A 29 -12.52 14.93 -1.92
C TYR A 29 -11.88 15.90 -0.93
N GLY A 30 -11.00 16.78 -1.37
CA GLY A 30 -10.26 17.69 -0.50
C GLY A 30 -9.03 17.07 0.17
N PRO A 31 -8.41 17.80 1.11
CA PRO A 31 -7.14 17.41 1.72
C PRO A 31 -7.26 16.14 2.61
N ILE A 32 -6.26 15.26 2.50
CA ILE A 32 -6.16 14.04 3.33
C ILE A 32 -6.14 14.39 4.83
N LYS A 33 -5.40 15.44 5.21
CA LYS A 33 -5.28 15.88 6.61
C LYS A 33 -6.66 16.06 7.28
N ASN A 34 -7.61 16.65 6.56
CA ASN A 34 -8.97 16.86 7.08
C ASN A 34 -9.73 15.53 7.09
N ASN A 35 -9.81 14.87 5.94
CA ASN A 35 -10.60 13.64 5.80
C ASN A 35 -10.22 12.54 6.80
N TYR A 36 -8.93 12.36 7.08
CA TYR A 36 -8.43 11.28 7.94
C TYR A 36 -8.00 11.77 9.32
N GLY A 37 -7.48 13.00 9.44
CA GLY A 37 -7.14 13.57 10.74
C GLY A 37 -8.38 13.90 11.59
N GLU A 38 -9.50 14.25 10.96
CA GLU A 38 -10.79 14.42 11.62
C GLU A 38 -11.62 13.12 11.66
N LYS A 39 -11.02 11.99 11.20
CA LYS A 39 -11.63 10.65 11.18
C LYS A 39 -12.97 10.58 10.43
N LEU A 40 -13.11 11.36 9.36
CA LEU A 40 -14.29 11.34 8.48
C LEU A 40 -14.29 10.13 7.55
N ILE A 41 -13.12 9.56 7.27
CA ILE A 41 -12.93 8.37 6.43
C ILE A 41 -12.01 7.39 7.16
N ASN A 42 -12.34 6.10 7.13
CA ASN A 42 -11.49 5.02 7.62
C ASN A 42 -10.62 4.46 6.48
N ALA A 43 -9.29 4.58 6.60
CA ALA A 43 -8.35 4.14 5.56
C ALA A 43 -8.25 2.60 5.46
N ILE A 44 -8.25 1.90 6.60
CA ILE A 44 -8.13 0.43 6.66
C ILE A 44 -9.35 -0.23 6.03
N GLU A 45 -10.56 0.20 6.39
CA GLU A 45 -11.80 -0.33 5.79
C GLU A 45 -11.81 -0.12 4.26
N ASN A 46 -11.38 1.05 3.80
CA ASN A 46 -11.33 1.33 2.36
C ASN A 46 -10.26 0.50 1.65
N LEU A 47 -9.12 0.25 2.29
CA LEU A 47 -8.07 -0.64 1.79
C LEU A 47 -8.63 -2.04 1.56
N GLU A 48 -9.30 -2.63 2.56
CA GLU A 48 -9.88 -3.97 2.48
C GLU A 48 -10.90 -4.09 1.34
N ILE A 49 -11.76 -3.08 1.18
CA ILE A 49 -12.74 -3.02 0.08
C ILE A 49 -12.04 -3.05 -1.29
N ARG A 50 -10.94 -2.30 -1.48
CA ARG A 50 -10.20 -2.28 -2.75
C ARG A 50 -9.49 -3.60 -2.99
N LEU A 51 -8.89 -4.20 -1.96
CA LEU A 51 -8.27 -5.51 -2.08
C LEU A 51 -9.30 -6.58 -2.50
N LYS A 52 -10.51 -6.55 -1.93
CA LYS A 52 -11.61 -7.41 -2.37
C LYS A 52 -11.97 -7.17 -3.83
N LYS A 53 -12.15 -5.91 -4.24
CA LYS A 53 -12.45 -5.57 -5.64
C LYS A 53 -11.36 -6.02 -6.62
N TYR A 54 -10.08 -5.95 -6.23
CA TYR A 54 -8.99 -6.51 -7.03
C TYR A 54 -9.14 -8.02 -7.19
N LYS A 55 -9.38 -8.76 -6.10
CA LYS A 55 -9.60 -10.21 -6.14
C LYS A 55 -10.78 -10.59 -7.05
N ASP A 56 -11.86 -9.80 -7.02
CA ASP A 56 -13.08 -10.06 -7.79
C ASP A 56 -12.94 -9.71 -9.29
N THR A 57 -12.13 -8.70 -9.64
CA THR A 57 -12.15 -8.11 -11.00
C THR A 57 -10.82 -8.17 -11.76
N GLY A 58 -9.70 -8.35 -11.05
CA GLY A 58 -8.36 -8.26 -11.60
C GLY A 58 -7.90 -6.85 -11.99
N ASN A 59 -8.69 -5.80 -11.74
CA ASN A 59 -8.29 -4.44 -12.10
C ASN A 59 -7.18 -3.92 -11.15
N THR A 60 -5.97 -3.76 -11.69
CA THR A 60 -4.78 -3.34 -10.95
C THR A 60 -4.85 -1.90 -10.43
N GLU A 61 -5.79 -1.07 -10.89
CA GLU A 61 -6.08 0.22 -10.27
C GLU A 61 -6.39 0.08 -8.78
N TYR A 62 -7.09 -1.00 -8.39
CA TYR A 62 -7.38 -1.23 -6.99
C TYR A 62 -6.15 -1.54 -6.15
N LEU A 63 -5.07 -2.08 -6.73
CA LEU A 63 -3.79 -2.25 -6.03
C LEU A 63 -3.10 -0.90 -5.78
N LEU A 64 -3.23 0.04 -6.72
CA LEU A 64 -2.74 1.41 -6.52
C LEU A 64 -3.49 2.08 -5.37
N ASP A 65 -4.80 1.90 -5.32
CA ASP A 65 -5.63 2.44 -4.23
C ASP A 65 -5.29 1.77 -2.89
N VAL A 66 -5.07 0.45 -2.85
CA VAL A 66 -4.62 -0.27 -1.63
C VAL A 66 -3.34 0.37 -1.08
N ALA A 67 -2.33 0.58 -1.92
CA ALA A 67 -1.09 1.23 -1.50
C ALA A 67 -1.30 2.67 -1.05
N ASN A 68 -2.19 3.42 -1.71
CA ASN A 68 -2.53 4.78 -1.31
C ASN A 68 -3.25 4.81 0.05
N PHE A 69 -4.21 3.92 0.32
CA PHE A 69 -4.85 3.84 1.63
C PHE A 69 -3.89 3.40 2.73
N ALA A 70 -2.98 2.46 2.44
CA ALA A 70 -1.91 2.08 3.38
C ALA A 70 -1.00 3.28 3.70
N MET A 71 -0.61 4.06 2.68
CA MET A 71 0.17 5.29 2.86
C MET A 71 -0.61 6.34 3.67
N ILE A 72 -1.91 6.49 3.44
CA ILE A 72 -2.75 7.43 4.19
C ILE A 72 -2.82 7.03 5.67
N GLU A 73 -3.04 5.74 5.97
CA GLU A 73 -3.04 5.24 7.36
C GLU A 73 -1.66 5.45 8.01
N PHE A 74 -0.57 5.27 7.28
CA PHE A 74 0.77 5.58 7.78
C PHE A 74 0.95 7.07 8.12
N MET A 75 0.39 7.98 7.30
CA MET A 75 0.51 9.43 7.49
C MET A 75 -0.43 10.00 8.56
N TYR A 76 -1.64 9.46 8.65
CA TYR A 76 -2.71 9.90 9.56
C TYR A 76 -3.32 8.67 10.25
N PRO A 77 -2.55 7.98 11.10
CA PRO A 77 -3.00 6.72 11.68
C PRO A 77 -4.23 6.91 12.53
N GLN A 78 -5.21 6.06 12.30
CA GLN A 78 -6.39 5.92 13.15
C GLN A 78 -6.28 4.73 14.08
N HIS A 79 -5.40 3.77 13.77
CA HIS A 79 -4.99 2.73 14.71
C HIS A 79 -4.29 3.35 15.93
N LYS A 80 -4.84 3.13 17.13
CA LYS A 80 -4.40 3.79 18.38
C LYS A 80 -2.94 3.50 18.73
N ASP A 81 -2.51 2.28 18.43
CA ASP A 81 -1.16 1.81 18.76
C ASP A 81 -0.26 1.77 17.51
N SER A 82 -0.51 2.61 16.51
CA SER A 82 0.36 2.64 15.32
C SER A 82 1.75 3.13 15.71
N PHE A 83 2.78 2.37 15.34
CA PHE A 83 4.17 2.82 15.39
C PHE A 83 4.95 2.13 14.28
N PHE A 84 6.06 2.73 13.87
CA PHE A 84 7.03 2.07 13.01
C PHE A 84 8.16 1.52 13.88
N LYS A 85 8.41 0.23 13.78
CA LYS A 85 9.61 -0.43 14.30
C LYS A 85 10.13 -1.35 13.21
N ALA A 86 11.41 -1.20 12.87
CA ALA A 86 12.06 -2.19 12.01
C ALA A 86 12.05 -3.54 12.73
N THR A 87 11.45 -4.53 12.09
CA THR A 87 11.40 -5.91 12.57
C THR A 87 12.18 -6.77 11.59
N ASP A 88 13.20 -7.47 12.07
CA ASP A 88 13.78 -8.57 11.33
C ASP A 88 12.74 -9.71 11.38
N SER A 89 11.99 -9.89 10.29
CA SER A 89 10.80 -10.73 10.29
C SER A 89 11.19 -12.21 10.44
N GLU A 90 10.83 -12.83 11.56
CA GLU A 90 10.68 -14.29 11.67
C GLU A 90 9.39 -14.78 10.98
N ASP A 91 8.53 -13.85 10.56
CA ASP A 91 7.28 -14.14 9.87
C ASP A 91 7.57 -14.77 8.50
N LYS A 92 7.16 -16.03 8.37
CA LYS A 92 7.26 -16.78 7.12
C LYS A 92 6.18 -16.32 6.15
N LEU A 93 6.57 -16.12 4.91
CA LEU A 93 5.62 -15.93 3.82
C LEU A 93 4.84 -17.23 3.61
N GLU A 94 3.55 -17.11 3.34
CA GLU A 94 2.77 -18.24 2.84
C GLU A 94 3.30 -18.67 1.47
N GLY A 95 3.77 -19.91 1.36
CA GLY A 95 4.44 -20.46 0.18
C GLY A 95 5.91 -20.81 0.43
N MET A 96 6.71 -20.83 -0.64
CA MET A 96 8.15 -21.09 -0.57
C MET A 96 8.88 -20.13 -1.50
N THR A 97 9.91 -19.47 -0.98
CA THR A 97 10.77 -18.55 -1.73
C THR A 97 11.79 -19.31 -2.57
N ILE A 98 12.32 -18.67 -3.62
CA ILE A 98 13.41 -19.25 -4.42
C ILE A 98 14.64 -19.56 -3.55
N LYS A 99 14.92 -18.75 -2.53
CA LYS A 99 16.03 -18.99 -1.59
C LYS A 99 15.79 -20.17 -0.67
N GLU A 100 14.55 -20.44 -0.28
CA GLU A 100 14.23 -21.67 0.46
C GLU A 100 14.36 -22.90 -0.43
N LEU A 101 13.91 -22.83 -1.70
CA LEU A 101 14.07 -23.92 -2.68
C LEU A 101 15.53 -24.25 -2.98
N GLU A 102 16.41 -23.25 -3.09
CA GLU A 102 17.86 -23.43 -3.32
C GLU A 102 18.57 -24.15 -2.15
N ASN A 103 17.96 -24.17 -0.96
CA ASN A 103 18.52 -24.76 0.26
C ASN A 103 17.91 -26.13 0.62
N LEU A 104 17.07 -26.70 -0.25
CA LEU A 104 16.56 -28.08 -0.14
C LEU A 104 17.59 -29.08 -0.70
#